data_AF-A0A6T1HT45-F1
#
_entry.id   AF-A0A6T1HT45-F1
#
_cell.length_a   1.000
_cell.length_b   1.000
_cell.length_c   1.000
_cell.angle_alpha   90.00
_cell.angle_beta   90.00
_cell.angle_gamma   90.00
#
_symmetry.space_group_name_H-M   'P 1'
#
loop_
_entity.id
_entity.type
_entity.pdbx_description
1 polymer ?
#
loop_
_entity_poly.entity_id
_entity_poly.type
_entity_poly.pdbx_seq_one_letter_code
_entity_poly.pdbx_strand_id
1 'polypeptide(L)'
;AQAILAQVSGGASAGEEGPRLHPSPEGMSGDFALSNLPEGALDIHKSSCEELQIARIYQRHQTQICLLNGYNSGDDQSDEDEEEGRLYTERHYHDNGRQKYFRTYQAVPAKCGQSAYQRLVEEKHFDIGGVCRVDCHFGLGQPYLSRKHFYENQRLKSEQLFFIEDERAMRARKTGHWRDYYEGGNIKTEMQYDGNGMRCGFCKRYGPDGSLEWVKDYTKDYIERIGEFNAKRGKIALSAAEAAVVLGYPEGKMPKDSAEVDRVYRKVCMPLHPDKSPDPDANEKFIEVSRAREVLLRYFAEKK
;
A
#
# COMPACT_ATOMS: atom_id res chain seq x y z
N ALA A 1 33.19 -61.37 -46.41
CA ALA A 1 32.08 -62.21 -45.91
C ALA A 1 31.03 -61.28 -45.30
N GLN A 2 29.81 -61.31 -45.86
CA GLN A 2 28.50 -60.83 -45.36
C GLN A 2 28.43 -59.42 -44.72
N ALA A 3 27.91 -58.39 -45.39
CA ALA A 3 26.47 -58.04 -45.60
C ALA A 3 25.68 -57.99 -44.27
N ILE A 4 25.06 -56.87 -43.88
CA ILE A 4 23.72 -56.45 -44.35
C ILE A 4 23.52 -54.91 -44.26
N LEU A 5 22.78 -54.39 -45.27
CA LEU A 5 22.26 -53.03 -45.49
C LEU A 5 21.07 -52.64 -44.58
N ALA A 6 20.91 -51.33 -44.35
CA ALA A 6 19.72 -50.48 -44.69
C ALA A 6 19.85 -49.09 -44.00
N GLN A 7 20.17 -47.99 -44.70
CA GLN A 7 19.25 -46.93 -45.23
C GLN A 7 18.10 -46.54 -44.29
N VAL A 8 17.94 -45.27 -43.88
CA VAL A 8 17.11 -44.20 -44.53
C VAL A 8 17.44 -42.87 -43.79
N SER A 9 18.14 -41.90 -44.39
CA SER A 9 17.68 -40.68 -45.10
C SER A 9 17.08 -39.52 -44.26
N GLY A 10 17.59 -38.30 -44.49
CA GLY A 10 17.05 -37.00 -44.06
C GLY A 10 17.98 -36.29 -43.08
N GLY A 11 18.79 -35.29 -43.43
CA GLY A 11 18.51 -34.13 -44.28
C GLY A 11 18.18 -32.93 -43.39
N ALA A 12 19.13 -32.48 -42.56
CA ALA A 12 18.98 -31.29 -41.73
C ALA A 12 19.57 -30.07 -42.46
N SER A 13 18.71 -29.23 -43.02
CA SER A 13 19.06 -27.90 -43.52
C SER A 13 18.79 -26.84 -42.45
N ALA A 14 19.73 -25.93 -42.33
CA ALA A 14 19.70 -24.76 -41.47
C ALA A 14 18.50 -23.84 -41.75
N GLY A 15 17.97 -23.25 -40.67
CA GLY A 15 17.04 -22.13 -40.69
C GLY A 15 17.36 -21.22 -39.52
N GLU A 16 17.82 -20.01 -39.83
CA GLU A 16 17.99 -18.90 -38.90
C GLU A 16 16.63 -18.51 -38.28
N GLU A 17 16.54 -18.44 -36.95
CA GLU A 17 15.48 -17.69 -36.25
C GLU A 17 16.11 -16.58 -35.42
N GLY A 18 15.79 -15.34 -35.78
CA GLY A 18 16.13 -14.13 -35.02
C GLY A 18 15.36 -14.02 -33.69
N PRO A 19 15.65 -12.98 -32.89
CA PRO A 19 15.19 -12.88 -31.51
C PRO A 19 13.67 -12.67 -31.44
N ARG A 20 12.98 -13.61 -30.78
CA ARG A 20 11.55 -13.52 -30.49
C ARG A 20 11.27 -12.35 -29.54
N LEU A 21 10.39 -11.48 -30.01
CA LEU A 21 9.77 -10.38 -29.28
C LEU A 21 9.13 -10.90 -27.98
N HIS A 22 9.34 -10.15 -26.90
CA HIS A 22 8.66 -10.30 -25.63
C HIS A 22 7.13 -10.31 -25.82
N PRO A 23 6.37 -11.25 -25.21
CA PRO A 23 4.94 -11.11 -25.13
C PRO A 23 4.57 -10.01 -24.13
N SER A 24 3.73 -9.08 -24.59
CA SER A 24 3.02 -8.08 -23.79
C SER A 24 2.26 -8.71 -22.62
N PRO A 25 2.13 -8.02 -21.47
CA PRO A 25 1.39 -8.54 -20.33
C PRO A 25 -0.11 -8.26 -20.53
N GLU A 26 -0.75 -9.01 -21.43
CA GLU A 26 -2.20 -9.13 -21.46
C GLU A 26 -2.57 -10.52 -20.91
N GLY A 27 -3.39 -10.54 -19.85
CA GLY A 27 -4.03 -11.77 -19.38
C GLY A 27 -3.45 -12.41 -18.12
N MET A 28 -3.46 -11.68 -17.00
CA MET A 28 -3.63 -12.32 -15.67
C MET A 28 -4.70 -11.58 -14.85
N SER A 29 -5.86 -11.30 -15.48
CA SER A 29 -7.11 -11.19 -14.75
C SER A 29 -7.56 -12.61 -14.40
N GLY A 30 -7.02 -13.14 -13.30
CA GLY A 30 -7.64 -14.27 -12.64
C GLY A 30 -8.96 -13.79 -12.04
N ASP A 31 -10.00 -13.77 -12.86
CA ASP A 31 -11.40 -13.73 -12.42
C ASP A 31 -11.68 -15.03 -11.67
N PHE A 32 -11.17 -15.13 -10.45
CA PHE A 32 -11.78 -16.00 -9.46
C PHE A 32 -13.18 -15.45 -9.27
N ALA A 33 -14.18 -16.25 -9.66
CA ALA A 33 -15.60 -15.92 -9.60
C ALA A 33 -16.01 -15.39 -8.21
N LEU A 34 -15.94 -14.07 -8.04
CA LEU A 34 -16.33 -13.30 -6.85
C LEU A 34 -17.83 -12.91 -6.92
N SER A 35 -18.65 -13.67 -7.64
CA SER A 35 -20.00 -13.24 -8.01
C SER A 35 -21.11 -13.72 -7.06
N ASN A 36 -20.81 -14.37 -5.93
CA ASN A 36 -21.81 -14.75 -4.92
C ASN A 36 -21.20 -14.79 -3.50
N LEU A 37 -20.54 -13.70 -3.08
CA LEU A 37 -20.21 -13.55 -1.68
C LEU A 37 -21.52 -13.28 -0.89
N PRO A 38 -21.78 -13.99 0.23
CA PRO A 38 -22.98 -13.75 1.02
C PRO A 38 -23.01 -12.31 1.51
N GLU A 39 -24.20 -11.72 1.57
CA GLU A 39 -24.39 -10.29 1.85
C GLU A 39 -23.67 -9.87 3.14
N GLY A 40 -22.68 -8.98 2.96
CA GLY A 40 -21.81 -8.44 4.00
C GLY A 40 -20.44 -9.12 4.14
N ALA A 41 -20.12 -10.17 3.39
CA ALA A 41 -18.80 -10.81 3.44
C ALA A 41 -17.67 -9.81 3.15
N LEU A 42 -16.55 -9.96 3.86
CA LEU A 42 -15.37 -9.14 3.58
C LEU A 42 -14.80 -9.49 2.20
N ASP A 43 -14.51 -8.47 1.41
CA ASP A 43 -13.92 -8.53 0.08
C ASP A 43 -12.72 -7.58 0.07
N ILE A 44 -11.55 -8.09 -0.31
CA ILE A 44 -10.29 -7.35 -0.29
C ILE A 44 -10.31 -6.09 -1.17
N HIS A 45 -11.17 -6.03 -2.18
CA HIS A 45 -11.27 -4.94 -3.15
C HIS A 45 -12.50 -4.05 -2.94
N LYS A 46 -13.53 -4.54 -2.23
CA LYS A 46 -14.78 -3.80 -2.02
C LYS A 46 -15.01 -3.35 -0.58
N SER A 47 -14.45 -4.05 0.40
CA SER A 47 -14.59 -3.67 1.82
C SER A 47 -13.78 -2.43 2.15
N SER A 48 -14.29 -1.65 3.09
CA SER A 48 -13.62 -0.44 3.57
C SER A 48 -12.28 -0.77 4.25
N CYS A 49 -11.38 0.22 4.32
CA CYS A 49 -10.11 0.06 5.04
C CYS A 49 -10.31 -0.33 6.50
N GLU A 50 -11.37 0.15 7.15
CA GLU A 50 -11.71 -0.16 8.54
C GLU A 50 -12.07 -1.64 8.69
N GLU A 51 -12.87 -2.15 7.77
CA GLU A 51 -13.27 -3.57 7.70
C GLU A 51 -12.09 -4.51 7.41
N LEU A 52 -11.12 -4.09 6.59
CA LEU A 52 -9.90 -4.87 6.33
C LEU A 52 -8.88 -4.81 7.49
N GLN A 53 -8.85 -3.72 8.26
CA GLN A 53 -8.04 -3.62 9.49
C GLN A 53 -8.50 -4.63 10.54
N ILE A 54 -9.81 -4.79 10.66
CA ILE A 54 -10.45 -5.73 11.60
C ILE A 54 -10.01 -7.17 11.33
N ALA A 55 -9.93 -7.58 10.06
CA ALA A 55 -9.45 -8.92 9.70
C ALA A 55 -7.92 -9.10 9.77
N ARG A 56 -7.19 -8.13 10.36
CA ARG A 56 -5.71 -8.08 10.39
C ARG A 56 -5.06 -8.20 9.01
N ILE A 57 -5.78 -7.77 7.97
CA ILE A 57 -5.25 -7.65 6.61
C ILE A 57 -4.47 -6.34 6.52
N TYR A 58 -5.02 -5.31 7.13
CA TYR A 58 -4.50 -3.96 7.12
C TYR A 58 -3.90 -3.60 8.49
N GLN A 59 -2.59 -3.36 8.55
CA GLN A 59 -1.90 -2.83 9.73
C GLN A 59 -1.49 -1.39 9.39
N ARG A 60 -2.30 -0.39 9.74
CA ARG A 60 -2.03 0.98 9.29
C ARG A 60 -0.88 1.60 10.10
N HIS A 61 0.10 2.14 9.39
CA HIS A 61 0.77 3.38 9.79
C HIS A 61 0.54 4.35 8.63
N GLN A 62 -0.37 5.32 8.81
CA GLN A 62 -0.43 6.49 7.95
C GLN A 62 0.97 7.11 8.01
N THR A 63 1.69 7.09 6.90
CA THR A 63 3.06 7.58 6.89
C THR A 63 2.99 9.03 6.45
N GLN A 64 3.12 9.95 7.40
CA GLN A 64 3.49 11.31 7.06
C GLN A 64 4.94 11.26 6.61
N ILE A 65 5.20 11.63 5.36
CA ILE A 65 6.58 11.73 4.90
C ILE A 65 7.15 13.01 5.53
N CYS A 66 7.86 12.87 6.65
CA CYS A 66 8.58 13.97 7.26
C CYS A 66 9.74 14.37 6.34
N LEU A 67 9.58 15.52 5.67
CA LEU A 67 10.61 16.18 4.86
C LEU A 67 11.38 17.25 5.66
N LEU A 68 11.06 17.46 6.95
CA LEU A 68 11.59 18.60 7.70
C LEU A 68 12.99 18.36 8.31
N ASN A 69 13.96 19.15 7.85
CA ASN A 69 14.73 20.07 8.69
C ASN A 69 15.35 21.21 7.85
N GLY A 70 14.85 22.45 8.03
CA GLY A 70 15.68 23.67 7.97
C GLY A 70 15.25 24.84 7.06
N TYR A 71 14.70 25.87 7.69
CA TYR A 71 14.83 27.32 7.44
C TYR A 71 14.18 28.02 6.22
N ASN A 72 13.29 28.97 6.58
CA ASN A 72 12.80 30.07 5.74
C ASN A 72 13.88 31.15 5.58
N SER A 73 14.11 31.59 4.34
CA SER A 73 14.63 32.93 4.06
C SER A 73 13.69 33.60 3.07
N GLY A 74 13.20 34.78 3.44
CA GLY A 74 12.24 35.55 2.66
C GLY A 74 12.86 36.33 1.50
N ASP A 75 11.93 36.91 0.75
CA ASP A 75 12.03 37.87 -0.35
C ASP A 75 12.60 37.37 -1.69
N ASP A 76 11.74 37.40 -2.72
CA ASP A 76 12.00 38.19 -3.93
C ASP A 76 10.70 38.46 -4.70
N GLN A 77 10.51 39.71 -5.12
CA GLN A 77 9.43 40.19 -5.99
C GLN A 77 9.82 39.95 -7.45
N SER A 78 8.99 39.26 -8.24
CA SER A 78 9.05 39.37 -9.70
C SER A 78 7.72 39.06 -10.39
N ASP A 79 7.24 40.06 -11.11
CA ASP A 79 6.24 40.18 -12.19
C ASP A 79 5.43 38.96 -12.67
N GLU A 80 4.12 39.20 -12.68
CA GLU A 80 3.01 38.31 -13.04
C GLU A 80 2.87 38.16 -14.57
N ASP A 81 2.60 36.93 -15.02
CA ASP A 81 1.82 36.54 -16.23
C ASP A 81 2.41 35.41 -17.12
N GLU A 82 3.55 34.80 -16.76
CA GLU A 82 4.10 33.61 -17.47
C GLU A 82 4.44 32.40 -16.56
N GLU A 83 3.97 32.36 -15.31
CA GLU A 83 4.53 31.47 -14.27
C GLU A 83 4.01 30.02 -14.19
N GLU A 84 3.04 29.60 -15.02
CA GLU A 84 2.48 28.24 -14.93
C GLU A 84 3.54 27.20 -15.35
N GLY A 85 4.20 26.59 -14.36
CA GLY A 85 5.20 25.54 -14.55
C GLY A 85 6.65 25.96 -14.36
N ARG A 86 6.93 27.19 -13.90
CA ARG A 86 8.29 27.61 -13.57
C ARG A 86 8.84 26.76 -12.41
N LEU A 87 10.02 26.19 -12.62
CA LEU A 87 10.73 25.43 -11.59
C LEU A 87 11.69 26.35 -10.83
N TYR A 88 11.59 26.35 -9.52
CA TYR A 88 12.50 27.06 -8.63
C TYR A 88 13.32 26.05 -7.83
N THR A 89 14.63 26.30 -7.64
CA THR A 89 15.50 25.37 -6.90
C THR A 89 16.22 26.07 -5.75
N GLU A 90 15.95 25.63 -4.53
CA GLU A 90 16.65 26.02 -3.31
C GLU A 90 17.89 25.14 -3.15
N ARG A 91 19.05 25.73 -2.85
CA ARG A 91 20.29 25.00 -2.60
C ARG A 91 20.86 25.40 -1.25
N HIS A 92 21.23 24.40 -0.46
CA HIS A 92 21.89 24.58 0.82
C HIS A 92 23.24 23.88 0.81
N TYR A 93 24.21 24.47 1.49
CA TYR A 93 25.59 24.00 1.53
C TYR A 93 26.02 23.69 2.96
N HIS A 94 26.95 22.76 3.11
CA HIS A 94 27.69 22.51 4.35
C HIS A 94 28.73 23.61 4.56
N ASP A 95 29.29 23.70 5.76
CA ASP A 95 30.31 24.68 6.13
C ASP A 95 31.59 24.57 5.26
N ASN A 96 31.85 23.39 4.69
CA ASN A 96 32.97 23.17 3.76
C ASN A 96 32.66 23.61 2.30
N GLY A 97 31.54 24.29 2.07
CA GLY A 97 31.09 24.76 0.76
C GLY A 97 30.50 23.68 -0.15
N ARG A 98 30.48 22.40 0.27
CA ARG A 98 29.84 21.33 -0.52
C ARG A 98 28.33 21.37 -0.36
N GLN A 99 27.63 20.92 -1.39
CA GLN A 99 26.17 20.88 -1.36
C GLN A 99 25.68 19.94 -0.25
N LYS A 100 24.70 20.40 0.52
CA LYS A 100 24.05 19.67 1.62
C LYS A 100 22.71 19.09 1.18
N TYR A 101 21.87 19.91 0.57
CA TYR A 101 20.69 19.45 -0.12
C TYR A 101 20.24 20.47 -1.16
N PHE A 102 19.37 20.04 -2.06
CA PHE A 102 18.55 20.97 -2.84
C PHE A 102 17.13 20.47 -2.95
N ARG A 103 16.23 21.41 -3.20
CA ARG A 103 14.82 21.15 -3.45
C ARG A 103 14.38 21.94 -4.66
N THR A 104 13.74 21.27 -5.59
CA THR A 104 13.13 21.88 -6.76
C THR A 104 11.63 21.87 -6.58
N TYR A 105 11.00 23.02 -6.74
CA TYR A 105 9.57 23.21 -6.60
C TYR A 105 8.96 23.70 -7.91
N GLN A 106 7.70 23.39 -8.11
CA GLN A 106 6.84 23.93 -9.15
C GLN A 106 5.78 24.80 -8.49
N ALA A 107 5.67 26.05 -8.93
CA ALA A 107 4.57 26.91 -8.50
C ALA A 107 3.25 26.35 -9.04
N VAL A 108 2.29 26.09 -8.16
CA VAL A 108 0.94 25.66 -8.54
C VAL A 108 -0.02 26.81 -8.24
N PRO A 109 -0.62 27.42 -9.27
CA PRO A 109 -1.53 28.55 -9.09
C PRO A 109 -2.81 28.11 -8.37
N ALA A 110 -3.50 29.08 -7.77
CA ALA A 110 -4.80 28.85 -7.15
C ALA A 110 -5.81 28.34 -8.20
N LYS A 111 -6.53 27.26 -7.87
CA LYS A 111 -7.63 26.74 -8.70
C LYS A 111 -8.88 26.56 -7.85
N CYS A 112 -10.01 27.10 -8.32
CA CYS A 112 -11.37 26.93 -7.80
C CYS A 112 -11.46 26.63 -6.28
N GLY A 113 -11.32 27.67 -5.44
CA GLY A 113 -11.46 27.55 -3.99
C GLY A 113 -10.23 27.00 -3.25
N GLN A 114 -9.14 26.66 -3.96
CA GLN A 114 -7.87 26.26 -3.37
C GLN A 114 -6.81 27.36 -3.55
N SER A 115 -6.09 27.70 -2.47
CA SER A 115 -4.99 28.68 -2.50
C SER A 115 -3.83 28.20 -3.40
N ALA A 116 -2.99 29.10 -3.90
CA ALA A 116 -1.73 28.69 -4.52
C ALA A 116 -0.84 27.91 -3.53
N TYR A 117 0.03 27.03 -4.04
CA TYR A 117 1.03 26.33 -3.24
C TYR A 117 2.24 25.93 -4.08
N GLN A 118 3.34 25.59 -3.42
CA GLN A 118 4.55 25.09 -4.07
C GLN A 118 4.55 23.55 -4.00
N ARG A 119 4.56 22.91 -5.17
CA ARG A 119 4.69 21.47 -5.29
C ARG A 119 6.16 21.09 -5.29
N LEU A 120 6.60 20.24 -4.38
CA LEU A 120 7.93 19.66 -4.45
C LEU A 120 8.02 18.75 -5.69
N VAL A 121 9.09 18.87 -6.48
CA VAL A 121 9.36 18.07 -7.69
C VAL A 121 10.52 17.14 -7.45
N GLU A 122 11.58 17.65 -6.83
CA GLU A 122 12.80 16.88 -6.55
C GLU A 122 13.42 17.36 -5.24
N GLU A 123 13.97 16.44 -4.46
CA GLU A 123 14.77 16.75 -3.28
C GLU A 123 15.93 15.76 -3.18
N LYS A 124 17.16 16.29 -3.08
CA LYS A 124 18.37 15.47 -2.87
C LYS A 124 19.15 15.91 -1.66
N HIS A 125 19.62 14.96 -0.88
CA HIS A 125 20.46 15.18 0.29
C HIS A 125 21.83 14.57 0.09
N PHE A 126 22.86 15.31 0.48
CA PHE A 126 24.26 14.93 0.34
C PHE A 126 24.94 14.97 1.71
N ASP A 127 25.82 14.02 1.95
CA ASP A 127 26.69 14.07 3.13
C ASP A 127 27.79 15.13 2.96
N ILE A 128 28.61 15.28 4.00
CA ILE A 128 29.74 16.24 3.99
C ILE A 128 30.81 15.88 2.95
N GLY A 129 30.84 14.61 2.51
CA GLY A 129 31.66 14.10 1.42
C GLY A 129 31.17 14.52 0.03
N GLY A 130 29.96 15.07 -0.07
CA GLY A 130 29.28 15.36 -1.35
C GLY A 130 28.63 14.13 -1.97
N VAL A 131 28.52 13.01 -1.23
CA VAL A 131 27.85 11.80 -1.70
C VAL A 131 26.36 11.94 -1.47
N CYS A 132 25.56 11.69 -2.51
CA CYS A 132 24.11 11.69 -2.42
C CYS A 132 23.67 10.54 -1.50
N ARG A 133 22.82 10.82 -0.51
CA ARG A 133 22.30 9.82 0.43
C ARG A 133 20.81 9.58 0.25
N VAL A 134 20.09 10.58 -0.26
CA VAL A 134 18.64 10.52 -0.50
C VAL A 134 18.32 11.27 -1.78
N ASP A 135 17.49 10.67 -2.61
CA ASP A 135 16.90 11.27 -3.81
C ASP A 135 15.40 11.01 -3.81
N CYS A 136 14.61 12.07 -3.75
CA CYS A 136 13.16 12.06 -3.79
C CYS A 136 12.72 12.76 -5.07
N HIS A 137 11.86 12.13 -5.87
CA HIS A 137 11.36 12.71 -7.11
C HIS A 137 9.88 12.41 -7.31
N PHE A 138 9.10 13.44 -7.61
CA PHE A 138 7.72 13.31 -8.05
C PHE A 138 7.68 13.01 -9.54
N GLY A 139 6.92 11.99 -9.94
CA GLY A 139 6.59 11.79 -11.34
C GLY A 139 5.94 13.05 -11.91
N LEU A 140 6.51 13.62 -12.98
CA LEU A 140 5.95 14.79 -13.64
C LEU A 140 4.49 14.52 -14.03
N GLY A 141 3.57 15.35 -13.55
CA GLY A 141 2.13 15.19 -13.77
C GLY A 141 1.48 13.98 -13.08
N GLN A 142 2.18 13.26 -12.19
CA GLN A 142 1.64 12.09 -11.51
C GLN A 142 1.72 12.24 -9.97
N PRO A 143 0.75 11.70 -9.21
CA PRO A 143 0.75 11.73 -7.74
C PRO A 143 1.67 10.64 -7.15
N TYR A 144 2.81 10.36 -7.79
CA TYR A 144 3.76 9.34 -7.34
C TYR A 144 5.07 9.98 -6.92
N LEU A 145 5.51 9.65 -5.72
CA LEU A 145 6.83 10.02 -5.18
C LEU A 145 7.72 8.79 -5.15
N SER A 146 8.79 8.82 -5.95
CA SER A 146 9.90 7.86 -5.86
C SER A 146 10.89 8.36 -4.82
N ARG A 147 11.21 7.53 -3.83
CA ARG A 147 12.24 7.78 -2.82
C ARG A 147 13.34 6.74 -2.94
N LYS A 148 14.56 7.19 -3.14
CA LYS A 148 15.76 6.38 -3.23
C LYS A 148 16.75 6.79 -2.15
N HIS A 149 17.41 5.80 -1.55
CA HIS A 149 18.54 6.02 -0.65
C HIS A 149 19.77 5.37 -1.23
N PHE A 150 20.94 5.93 -0.94
CA PHE A 150 22.21 5.44 -1.46
C PHE A 150 23.20 5.15 -0.35
N TYR A 151 24.05 4.15 -0.61
CA TYR A 151 25.25 3.87 0.15
C TYR A 151 26.35 4.90 -0.14
N GLU A 152 27.44 4.84 0.61
CA GLU A 152 28.57 5.76 0.43
C GLU A 152 29.27 5.55 -0.91
N ASN A 153 29.29 4.30 -1.37
CA ASN A 153 29.78 3.92 -2.69
C ASN A 153 28.80 4.26 -3.84
N GLN A 154 27.77 5.08 -3.57
CA GLN A 154 26.73 5.51 -4.51
C GLN A 154 25.86 4.37 -5.09
N ARG A 155 25.95 3.16 -4.54
CA ARG A 155 25.01 2.09 -4.89
C ARG A 155 23.67 2.32 -4.20
N LEU A 156 22.61 1.87 -4.86
CA LEU A 156 21.26 1.96 -4.33
C LEU A 156 21.17 1.14 -3.04
N LYS A 157 20.61 1.74 -1.99
CA LYS A 157 20.36 1.14 -0.68
C LYS A 157 18.91 0.73 -0.52
N SER A 158 18.01 1.58 -0.98
CA SER A 158 16.58 1.28 -1.02
C SER A 158 15.88 2.12 -2.08
N GLU A 159 14.81 1.59 -2.65
CA GLU A 159 13.87 2.31 -3.50
C GLU A 159 12.44 2.03 -3.04
N GLN A 160 11.65 3.09 -2.97
CA GLN A 160 10.31 3.07 -2.43
C GLN A 160 9.43 3.98 -3.27
N LEU A 161 8.23 3.49 -3.61
CA LEU A 161 7.24 4.26 -4.33
C LEU A 161 6.06 4.57 -3.41
N PHE A 162 5.61 5.82 -3.45
CA PHE A 162 4.48 6.31 -2.68
C PHE A 162 3.46 6.94 -3.61
N PHE A 163 2.18 6.70 -3.34
CA PHE A 163 1.09 7.49 -3.90
C PHE A 163 0.79 8.64 -2.93
N ILE A 164 0.80 9.87 -3.43
CA ILE A 164 0.57 11.09 -2.65
C ILE A 164 -0.91 11.44 -2.74
N GLU A 165 -1.61 11.33 -1.62
CA GLU A 165 -3.04 11.64 -1.50
C GLU A 165 -3.28 13.14 -1.38
N ASP A 166 -2.37 13.84 -0.73
CA ASP A 166 -2.40 15.29 -0.54
C ASP A 166 -0.96 15.82 -0.58
N GLU A 167 -0.64 16.55 -1.64
CA GLU A 167 0.68 17.12 -1.88
C GLU A 167 1.02 18.26 -0.90
N ARG A 168 0.02 18.96 -0.36
CA ARG A 168 0.25 20.06 0.60
C ARG A 168 0.63 19.53 1.96
N ALA A 169 -0.11 18.53 2.43
CA ALA A 169 0.14 17.89 3.71
C ALA A 169 1.19 16.77 3.64
N MET A 170 1.69 16.44 2.43
CA MET A 170 2.54 15.28 2.15
C MET A 170 1.98 13.98 2.75
N ARG A 171 0.66 13.81 2.64
CA ARG A 171 -0.01 12.57 3.05
C ARG A 171 0.16 11.55 1.93
N ALA A 172 0.71 10.40 2.29
CA ALA A 172 1.05 9.38 1.33
C ALA A 172 0.63 7.98 1.80
N ARG A 173 0.46 7.10 0.83
CA ARG A 173 0.36 5.65 1.04
C ARG A 173 1.43 4.93 0.23
N LYS A 174 1.86 3.77 0.73
CA LYS A 174 2.81 2.92 0.04
C LYS A 174 2.17 2.36 -1.23
N THR A 175 2.93 2.18 -2.29
CA THR A 175 2.43 1.56 -3.52
C THR A 175 3.59 0.98 -4.32
N GLY A 176 3.29 0.08 -5.27
CA GLY A 176 4.29 -0.49 -6.17
C GLY A 176 5.36 -1.31 -5.46
N HIS A 177 6.55 -1.38 -6.08
CA HIS A 177 7.66 -2.17 -5.56
C HIS A 177 8.51 -1.38 -4.57
N TRP A 178 8.83 -2.03 -3.47
CA TRP A 178 9.74 -1.56 -2.45
C TRP A 178 10.88 -2.55 -2.36
N ARG A 179 12.11 -2.08 -2.57
CA ARG A 179 13.30 -2.93 -2.52
C ARG A 179 14.36 -2.31 -1.64
N ASP A 180 14.96 -3.14 -0.80
CA ASP A 180 16.22 -2.82 -0.14
C ASP A 180 17.32 -3.66 -0.78
N TYR A 181 18.53 -3.11 -0.80
CA TYR A 181 19.69 -3.71 -1.41
C TYR A 181 20.80 -3.87 -0.38
N TYR A 182 21.67 -4.84 -0.57
CA TYR A 182 22.96 -4.89 0.10
C TYR A 182 23.91 -3.88 -0.53
N GLU A 183 24.97 -3.50 0.19
CA GLU A 183 26.02 -2.62 -0.34
C GLU A 183 26.73 -3.22 -1.57
N GLY A 184 26.70 -4.55 -1.70
CA GLY A 184 27.12 -5.29 -2.88
C GLY A 184 26.25 -5.05 -4.14
N GLY A 185 25.07 -4.47 -3.99
CA GLY A 185 24.08 -4.25 -5.06
C GLY A 185 23.05 -5.36 -5.20
N ASN A 186 23.26 -6.52 -4.57
CA ASN A 186 22.28 -7.61 -4.54
C ASN A 186 21.02 -7.18 -3.80
N ILE A 187 19.84 -7.61 -4.27
CA ILE A 187 18.57 -7.36 -3.58
C ILE A 187 18.60 -8.05 -2.22
N LYS A 188 18.19 -7.32 -1.19
CA LYS A 188 18.04 -7.82 0.19
C LYS A 188 16.59 -8.15 0.49
N THR A 189 15.67 -7.27 0.14
CA THR A 189 14.23 -7.45 0.32
C THR A 189 13.50 -6.97 -0.92
N GLU A 190 12.40 -7.63 -1.25
CA GLU A 190 11.45 -7.18 -2.26
C GLU A 190 10.04 -7.32 -1.70
N MET A 191 9.32 -6.21 -1.66
CA MET A 191 7.93 -6.13 -1.23
C MET A 191 7.11 -5.44 -2.32
N GLN A 192 5.85 -5.86 -2.47
CA GLN A 192 4.92 -5.24 -3.39
C GLN A 192 3.73 -4.71 -2.61
N TYR A 193 3.27 -3.51 -2.99
CA TYR A 193 2.12 -2.85 -2.42
C TYR A 193 1.09 -2.55 -3.51
N ASP A 194 -0.19 -2.75 -3.20
CA ASP A 194 -1.28 -2.43 -4.10
C ASP A 194 -1.63 -0.93 -4.11
N GLY A 195 -2.71 -0.58 -4.81
CA GLY A 195 -3.22 0.79 -4.90
C GLY A 195 -3.74 1.34 -3.57
N ASN A 196 -3.99 0.50 -2.57
CA ASN A 196 -4.51 0.84 -1.25
C ASN A 196 -3.40 0.85 -0.17
N GLY A 197 -2.17 0.49 -0.55
CA GLY A 197 -1.03 0.39 0.37
C GLY A 197 -0.99 -0.89 1.20
N MET A 198 -1.70 -1.94 0.77
CA MET A 198 -1.60 -3.28 1.34
C MET A 198 -0.48 -4.07 0.66
N ARG A 199 0.22 -4.90 1.42
CA ARG A 199 1.21 -5.82 0.84
C ARG A 199 0.50 -6.85 -0.03
N CYS A 200 0.98 -7.06 -1.24
CA CYS A 200 0.40 -8.05 -2.14
C CYS A 200 1.49 -8.92 -2.77
N GLY A 201 1.07 -10.05 -3.34
CA GLY A 201 1.95 -11.00 -4.00
C GLY A 201 3.03 -11.58 -3.08
N PHE A 202 4.13 -11.99 -3.71
CA PHE A 202 5.27 -12.59 -3.03
C PHE A 202 6.21 -11.51 -2.49
N CYS A 203 6.27 -11.38 -1.16
CA CYS A 203 7.37 -10.66 -0.51
C CYS A 203 8.52 -11.62 -0.27
N LYS A 204 9.74 -11.18 -0.57
CA LYS A 204 10.95 -12.01 -0.54
C LYS A 204 12.06 -11.36 0.27
N ARG A 205 12.87 -12.18 0.93
CA ARG A 205 14.15 -11.79 1.52
C ARG A 205 15.24 -12.71 1.00
N TYR A 206 16.36 -12.12 0.65
CA TYR A 206 17.52 -12.82 0.10
C TYR A 206 18.72 -12.64 1.01
N GLY A 207 19.63 -13.62 0.99
CA GLY A 207 20.95 -13.52 1.61
C GLY A 207 21.90 -12.64 0.79
N PRO A 208 23.06 -12.25 1.34
CA PRO A 208 24.05 -11.43 0.63
C PRO A 208 24.58 -12.07 -0.67
N ASP A 209 24.56 -13.40 -0.75
CA ASP A 209 24.94 -14.22 -1.90
C ASP A 209 23.83 -14.34 -2.95
N GLY A 210 22.65 -13.76 -2.69
CA GLY A 210 21.47 -13.84 -3.55
C GLY A 210 20.59 -15.08 -3.31
N SER A 211 20.93 -15.93 -2.34
CA SER A 211 20.10 -17.08 -1.97
C SER A 211 18.75 -16.62 -1.42
N LEU A 212 17.66 -17.32 -1.74
CA LEU A 212 16.34 -17.00 -1.21
C LEU A 212 16.21 -17.54 0.23
N GLU A 213 16.17 -16.64 1.21
CA GLU A 213 16.05 -17.00 2.63
C GLU A 213 14.58 -17.14 3.08
N TRP A 214 13.71 -16.32 2.51
CA TRP A 214 12.31 -16.24 2.94
C TRP A 214 11.42 -15.75 1.82
N VAL A 215 10.25 -16.37 1.71
CA VAL A 215 9.19 -15.95 0.80
C VAL A 215 7.84 -16.09 1.50
N LYS A 216 6.97 -15.10 1.31
CA LYS A 216 5.58 -15.15 1.77
C LYS A 216 4.65 -14.55 0.73
N ASP A 217 3.59 -15.27 0.43
CA ASP A 217 2.48 -14.79 -0.38
C ASP A 217 1.46 -14.08 0.52
N TYR A 218 1.46 -12.75 0.48
CA TYR A 218 0.53 -11.95 1.29
C TYR A 218 -0.88 -11.94 0.70
N THR A 219 -1.03 -12.03 -0.62
CA THR A 219 -2.35 -12.09 -1.26
C THR A 219 -3.09 -13.35 -0.81
N LYS A 220 -2.41 -14.49 -0.84
CA LYS A 220 -2.98 -15.76 -0.37
C LYS A 220 -3.29 -15.74 1.13
N ASP A 221 -2.36 -15.28 1.97
CA ASP A 221 -2.55 -15.16 3.44
C ASP A 221 -3.76 -14.28 3.77
N TYR A 222 -3.98 -13.19 3.02
CA TYR A 222 -5.16 -12.35 3.19
C TYR A 222 -6.46 -13.02 2.76
N ILE A 223 -6.47 -13.71 1.61
CA ILE A 223 -7.66 -14.47 1.16
C ILE A 223 -8.03 -15.56 2.17
N GLU A 224 -7.05 -16.29 2.69
CA GLU A 224 -7.26 -17.34 3.70
C GLU A 224 -7.84 -16.75 5.00
N ARG A 225 -7.29 -15.64 5.50
CA ARG A 225 -7.84 -14.95 6.68
C ARG A 225 -9.26 -14.44 6.49
N ILE A 226 -9.56 -13.87 5.32
CA ILE A 226 -10.93 -13.48 4.97
C ILE A 226 -11.85 -14.72 5.00
N GLY A 227 -11.39 -15.83 4.41
CA GLY A 227 -12.12 -17.10 4.39
C GLY A 227 -12.41 -17.63 5.79
N GLU A 228 -11.41 -17.68 6.67
CA GLU A 228 -11.57 -18.10 8.07
C GLU A 228 -12.51 -17.17 8.84
N PHE A 229 -12.38 -15.86 8.64
CA PHE A 229 -13.23 -14.86 9.26
C PHE A 229 -14.69 -15.04 8.83
N ASN A 230 -14.95 -15.15 7.52
CA ASN A 230 -16.29 -15.36 6.97
C ASN A 230 -16.88 -16.72 7.39
N ALA A 231 -16.07 -17.78 7.45
CA ALA A 231 -16.50 -19.10 7.91
C ALA A 231 -16.87 -19.13 9.40
N LYS A 232 -16.14 -18.38 10.24
CA LYS A 232 -16.53 -18.17 11.64
C LYS A 232 -17.85 -17.41 11.69
N ARG A 233 -17.99 -16.33 10.89
CA ARG A 233 -19.19 -15.47 10.85
C ARG A 233 -20.49 -16.24 10.60
N GLY A 234 -20.47 -17.22 9.70
CA GLY A 234 -21.63 -18.05 9.36
C GLY A 234 -22.10 -19.07 10.42
N LYS A 235 -21.40 -19.22 11.56
CA LYS A 235 -21.68 -20.28 12.54
C LYS A 235 -22.43 -19.86 13.82
N ILE A 236 -22.76 -18.58 13.99
CA ILE A 236 -23.54 -18.13 15.17
C ILE A 236 -24.80 -17.45 14.64
N ALA A 237 -25.91 -18.19 14.64
CA ALA A 237 -27.23 -17.62 14.38
C ALA A 237 -27.70 -16.90 15.65
N LEU A 238 -27.32 -15.64 15.82
CA LEU A 238 -27.91 -14.78 16.85
C LEU A 238 -29.30 -14.36 16.38
N SER A 239 -30.29 -14.45 17.27
CA SER A 239 -31.53 -13.71 17.13
C SER A 239 -31.28 -12.21 17.31
N ALA A 240 -32.20 -11.36 16.83
CA ALA A 240 -32.08 -9.91 17.00
C ALA A 240 -32.03 -9.48 18.48
N ALA A 241 -32.68 -10.24 19.37
CA ALA A 241 -32.64 -10.00 20.81
C ALA A 241 -31.28 -10.35 21.43
N GLU A 242 -30.71 -11.51 21.07
CA GLU A 242 -29.36 -11.90 21.53
C GLU A 242 -28.29 -10.95 21.01
N ALA A 243 -28.42 -10.51 19.76
CA ALA A 243 -27.57 -9.49 19.17
C ALA A 243 -27.62 -8.16 19.94
N ALA A 244 -28.80 -7.73 20.39
CA ALA A 244 -28.90 -6.54 21.24
C ALA A 244 -28.13 -6.72 22.56
N VAL A 245 -28.25 -7.89 23.19
CA VAL A 245 -27.51 -8.20 24.43
C VAL A 245 -26.00 -8.17 24.22
N VAL A 246 -25.50 -8.74 23.12
CA VAL A 246 -24.08 -8.71 22.77
C VAL A 246 -23.56 -7.28 22.55
N LEU A 247 -24.38 -6.35 22.04
CA LEU A 247 -24.04 -4.93 21.94
C LEU A 247 -24.14 -4.16 23.28
N GLY A 248 -24.45 -4.86 24.38
CA GLY A 248 -24.55 -4.29 25.72
C GLY A 248 -25.91 -3.69 26.04
N TYR A 249 -26.96 -4.01 25.27
CA TYR A 249 -28.33 -3.68 25.66
C TYR A 249 -28.82 -4.67 26.73
N PRO A 250 -29.64 -4.24 27.69
CA PRO A 250 -30.24 -5.16 28.65
C PRO A 250 -31.25 -6.08 27.95
N GLU A 251 -31.43 -7.27 28.51
CA GLU A 251 -32.32 -8.31 27.97
C GLU A 251 -33.72 -7.73 27.67
N GLY A 252 -34.22 -7.97 26.46
CA GLY A 252 -35.52 -7.48 26.00
C GLY A 252 -35.56 -6.01 25.53
N LYS A 253 -34.46 -5.24 25.60
CA LYS A 253 -34.39 -3.91 24.98
C LYS A 253 -33.71 -3.96 23.62
N MET A 254 -34.41 -3.47 22.60
CA MET A 254 -33.89 -3.33 21.25
C MET A 254 -33.35 -1.91 21.00
N PRO A 255 -32.37 -1.75 20.09
CA PRO A 255 -31.99 -0.45 19.55
C PRO A 255 -33.20 0.24 18.90
N LYS A 256 -33.17 1.57 18.76
CA LYS A 256 -34.26 2.30 18.09
C LYS A 256 -34.19 2.19 16.57
N ASP A 257 -32.99 2.28 16.01
CA ASP A 257 -32.76 2.27 14.57
C ASP A 257 -31.34 1.78 14.22
N SER A 258 -31.09 1.60 12.93
CA SER A 258 -29.79 1.18 12.39
C SER A 258 -28.65 2.16 12.71
N ALA A 259 -28.94 3.46 12.90
CA ALA A 259 -27.92 4.46 13.21
C ALA A 259 -27.49 4.39 14.68
N GLU A 260 -28.39 4.02 15.59
CA GLU A 260 -28.07 3.73 16.99
C GLU A 260 -27.19 2.49 17.10
N VAL A 261 -27.52 1.42 16.35
CA VAL A 261 -26.70 0.20 16.27
C VAL A 261 -25.27 0.54 15.88
N ASP A 262 -25.07 1.34 14.83
CA ASP A 262 -23.74 1.76 14.36
C ASP A 262 -22.97 2.56 15.41
N ARG A 263 -23.67 3.45 16.12
CA ARG A 263 -23.06 4.29 17.15
C ARG A 263 -22.59 3.47 18.34
N VAL A 264 -23.44 2.55 18.83
CA VAL A 264 -23.12 1.67 19.97
C VAL A 264 -22.04 0.68 19.59
N TYR A 265 -22.13 0.07 18.41
CA TYR A 265 -21.09 -0.80 17.87
C TYR A 265 -19.71 -0.14 17.87
N ARG A 266 -19.58 1.09 17.35
CA ARG A 266 -18.30 1.83 17.36
C ARG A 266 -17.76 2.03 18.77
N LYS A 267 -18.64 2.30 19.74
CA LYS A 267 -18.26 2.49 21.15
C LYS A 267 -17.76 1.19 21.80
N VAL A 268 -18.43 0.06 21.54
CA VAL A 268 -18.07 -1.26 22.08
C VAL A 268 -16.80 -1.82 21.42
N CYS A 269 -16.59 -1.53 20.14
CA CYS A 269 -15.42 -1.97 19.37
C CYS A 269 -14.14 -1.22 19.71
N MET A 270 -14.24 0.03 20.19
CA MET A 270 -13.09 0.87 20.52
C MET A 270 -12.10 0.23 21.53
N PRO A 271 -12.54 -0.38 22.65
CA PRO A 271 -11.65 -1.11 23.57
C PRO A 271 -11.27 -2.52 23.10
N LEU A 272 -12.01 -3.11 22.15
CA LEU A 272 -11.75 -4.45 21.61
C LEU A 272 -10.79 -4.43 20.40
N HIS A 273 -10.31 -3.26 20.01
CA HIS A 273 -9.46 -3.09 18.84
C HIS A 273 -8.12 -3.85 19.02
N PRO A 274 -7.70 -4.67 18.04
CA PRO A 274 -6.54 -5.55 18.16
C PRO A 274 -5.21 -4.83 18.40
N ASP A 275 -5.10 -3.56 18.02
CA ASP A 275 -3.90 -2.74 18.28
C ASP A 275 -3.91 -2.02 19.64
N LYS A 276 -5.04 -2.01 20.37
CA LYS A 276 -5.22 -1.28 21.63
C LYS A 276 -5.50 -2.20 22.83
N SER A 277 -5.99 -3.41 22.58
CA SER A 277 -6.30 -4.38 23.61
C SER A 277 -5.17 -5.41 23.75
N PRO A 278 -4.57 -5.57 24.95
CA PRO A 278 -3.66 -6.68 25.24
C PRO A 278 -4.39 -8.01 25.48
N ASP A 279 -5.74 -8.02 25.51
CA ASP A 279 -6.54 -9.21 25.77
C ASP A 279 -6.51 -10.17 24.55
N PRO A 280 -6.01 -11.42 24.72
CA PRO A 280 -5.99 -12.42 23.65
C PRO A 280 -7.40 -12.76 23.13
N ASP A 281 -8.44 -12.58 23.95
CA ASP A 281 -9.84 -12.86 23.61
C ASP A 281 -10.57 -11.65 23.02
N ALA A 282 -9.92 -10.47 22.97
CA ALA A 282 -10.52 -9.26 22.41
C ALA A 282 -10.95 -9.46 20.95
N ASN A 283 -10.20 -10.27 20.20
CA ASN A 283 -10.51 -10.60 18.81
C ASN A 283 -11.81 -11.41 18.69
N GLU A 284 -12.05 -12.35 19.60
CA GLU A 284 -13.27 -13.16 19.60
C GLU A 284 -14.49 -12.34 20.00
N LYS A 285 -14.37 -11.52 21.05
CA LYS A 285 -15.40 -10.56 21.48
C LYS A 285 -15.71 -9.55 20.39
N PHE A 286 -14.70 -9.07 19.67
CA PHE A 286 -14.91 -8.17 18.54
C PHE A 286 -15.74 -8.84 17.44
N ILE A 287 -15.38 -10.06 17.05
CA ILE A 287 -16.10 -10.85 16.05
C ILE A 287 -17.56 -11.06 16.47
N GLU A 288 -17.81 -11.32 17.75
CA GLU A 288 -19.15 -11.48 18.31
C GLU A 288 -19.97 -10.18 18.20
N VAL A 289 -19.36 -9.05 18.59
CA VAL A 289 -19.96 -7.71 18.53
C VAL A 289 -20.27 -7.25 17.09
N SER A 290 -19.40 -7.57 16.12
CA SER A 290 -19.66 -7.28 14.70
C SER A 290 -20.86 -8.06 14.15
N ARG A 291 -21.03 -9.32 14.55
CA ARG A 291 -22.20 -10.12 14.13
C ARG A 291 -23.49 -9.58 14.71
N ALA A 292 -23.46 -9.21 15.98
CA ALA A 292 -24.60 -8.62 16.64
C ALA A 292 -25.09 -7.35 15.91
N ARG A 293 -24.16 -6.48 15.49
CA ARG A 293 -24.49 -5.34 14.64
C ARG A 293 -25.19 -5.76 13.34
N GLU A 294 -24.63 -6.72 12.59
CA GLU A 294 -25.21 -7.13 11.30
C GLU A 294 -26.62 -7.69 11.42
N VAL A 295 -26.85 -8.55 12.41
CA VAL A 295 -28.19 -9.13 12.67
C VAL A 295 -29.20 -8.02 12.94
N LEU A 296 -28.82 -7.01 13.73
CA LEU A 296 -29.68 -5.88 14.03
C LEU A 296 -29.91 -4.98 12.81
N LEU A 297 -28.89 -4.74 11.98
CA LEU A 297 -29.05 -3.98 10.74
C LEU A 297 -30.02 -4.68 9.77
N ARG A 298 -29.91 -6.00 9.62
CA ARG A 298 -30.86 -6.79 8.82
C ARG A 298 -32.27 -6.71 9.38
N TYR A 299 -32.43 -6.85 10.70
CA TYR A 299 -33.72 -6.71 11.37
C TYR A 299 -34.41 -5.36 11.08
N PHE A 300 -33.64 -4.26 11.04
CA PHE A 300 -34.18 -2.94 10.70
C PHE A 300 -34.38 -2.73 9.19
N ALA A 301 -33.63 -3.43 8.34
CA ALA A 301 -33.82 -3.39 6.89
C ALA A 301 -35.09 -4.14 6.46
N GLU A 302 -35.40 -5.28 7.09
CA GLU A 302 -36.61 -6.09 6.83
C GLU A 302 -37.90 -5.46 7.40
N LYS A 303 -37.77 -4.54 8.36
CA LYS A 303 -38.90 -3.82 8.99
C LYS A 303 -39.28 -2.51 8.29
N LYS A 304 -38.50 -2.07 7.31
CA LYS A 304 -38.78 -0.88 6.49
C LYS A 304 -39.63 -1.26 5.28
#